data_AF-K7WYS2-F1
#
_entry.id   AF-K7WYS2-F1
#
_cell.length_a   1.000
_cell.length_b   1.000
_cell.length_c   1.000
_cell.angle_alpha   90.00
_cell.angle_beta   90.00
_cell.angle_gamma   90.00
#
_symmetry.space_group_name_H-M   'P 1'
#
loop_
_entity.id
_entity.type
_entity.pdbx_description
1 polymer ?
#
loop_
_entity_poly.entity_id
_entity_poly.type
_entity_poly.pdbx_seq_one_letter_code
_entity_poly.pdbx_strand_id
1 'polypeptide(L)'
;MPARYVPYNTGKCCNLQILYFMVRKMSKRTRCISYLMKIVVLSTPLVFMQSLPSWGQSAPAAPEIGFEVEGQSELNQIVLPLFKYVGECPSATTYISDTKAWFTSSSEPPKNGRRVIIRNISRGMSPDNFPYTDRDYSKGRGSESTKISIGTRHSGSAFVVKRDANEFEYEIRQDNSVVERGQFSSFVRGSSTVSEIPREQVEVDKGYCAEKGSGFLGFLSCKNWVENKVKECPKD
;
A
#
# COMPACT_ATOMS: atom_id res chain seq x y z
N MET A 1 -43.49 29.36 -20.75
CA MET A 1 -42.89 30.70 -20.62
C MET A 1 -41.39 30.54 -20.43
N PRO A 2 -40.54 30.94 -21.39
CA PRO A 2 -39.09 30.89 -21.25
C PRO A 2 -38.50 32.29 -21.00
N ALA A 3 -37.51 32.40 -20.12
CA ALA A 3 -36.62 33.55 -20.00
C ALA A 3 -35.18 33.01 -20.05
N ARG A 4 -34.54 33.06 -21.23
CA ARG A 4 -33.69 34.15 -21.77
C ARG A 4 -32.28 34.19 -21.16
N TYR A 5 -31.34 33.74 -21.99
CA TYR A 5 -29.96 34.21 -22.14
C TYR A 5 -29.80 35.72 -21.95
N VAL A 6 -28.68 36.17 -21.37
CA VAL A 6 -27.53 36.84 -22.03
C VAL A 6 -26.38 37.03 -21.01
N PRO A 7 -25.11 36.76 -21.38
CA PRO A 7 -23.92 37.16 -20.63
C PRO A 7 -23.27 38.45 -21.19
N TYR A 8 -22.67 39.27 -20.32
CA TYR A 8 -21.73 40.38 -20.63
C TYR A 8 -20.75 40.47 -19.46
N ASN A 9 -19.46 40.14 -19.56
CA ASN A 9 -18.34 40.73 -20.33
C ASN A 9 -17.96 42.13 -19.84
N THR A 10 -16.75 42.30 -19.28
CA THR A 10 -15.69 43.20 -19.76
C THR A 10 -14.51 43.26 -18.78
N GLY A 11 -13.30 43.01 -19.28
CA GLY A 11 -12.05 43.25 -18.55
C GLY A 11 -10.80 42.74 -19.27
N LYS A 12 -10.65 43.09 -20.56
CA LYS A 12 -9.37 42.96 -21.29
C LYS A 12 -8.34 43.91 -20.67
N CYS A 13 -7.07 43.51 -20.61
CA CYS A 13 -5.91 44.03 -21.37
C CYS A 13 -4.67 43.62 -20.53
N CYS A 14 -3.50 43.22 -21.01
CA CYS A 14 -2.81 43.46 -22.26
C CYS A 14 -1.85 42.30 -22.55
N ASN A 15 -1.45 42.27 -23.82
CA ASN A 15 -0.65 41.29 -24.53
C ASN A 15 0.81 41.80 -24.68
N LEU A 16 1.67 40.96 -25.27
CA LEU A 16 2.98 41.25 -25.87
C LEU A 16 4.17 41.50 -24.90
N GLN A 17 5.19 40.63 -24.84
CA GLN A 17 6.26 40.35 -25.82
C GLN A 17 7.30 41.48 -26.02
N ILE A 18 8.56 41.09 -25.75
CA ILE A 18 9.74 41.27 -26.61
C ILE A 18 10.56 42.59 -26.51
N LEU A 19 11.88 42.35 -26.45
CA LEU A 19 13.01 43.10 -27.05
C LEU A 19 13.95 43.91 -26.13
N TYR A 20 15.20 43.43 -26.09
CA TYR A 20 16.47 44.14 -26.29
C TYR A 20 16.69 45.51 -25.61
N PHE A 21 17.78 45.61 -24.84
CA PHE A 21 18.97 46.45 -25.10
C PHE A 21 19.68 46.74 -23.77
N MET A 22 20.89 46.22 -23.58
CA MET A 22 21.98 47.03 -23.01
C MET A 22 23.34 46.41 -23.34
N VAL A 23 23.84 46.79 -24.51
CA VAL A 23 25.28 46.77 -24.84
C VAL A 23 25.73 48.23 -24.88
N ARG A 24 26.58 48.63 -23.91
CA ARG A 24 27.74 49.55 -24.04
C ARG A 24 27.99 50.35 -22.75
N LYS A 25 29.14 50.10 -22.12
CA LYS A 25 30.25 51.06 -22.23
C LYS A 25 31.61 50.36 -22.08
N MET A 26 32.48 50.70 -23.00
CA MET A 26 33.85 50.24 -23.18
C MET A 26 34.80 50.85 -22.13
N SER A 27 35.92 50.18 -21.81
CA SER A 27 37.26 50.79 -21.97
C SER A 27 38.42 49.81 -21.70
N LYS A 28 39.05 49.36 -22.80
CA LYS A 28 40.50 49.31 -23.09
C LYS A 28 41.50 48.75 -22.07
N ARG A 29 42.17 47.65 -22.45
CA ARG A 29 43.64 47.47 -22.68
C ARG A 29 43.90 45.98 -22.90
N THR A 30 44.00 45.46 -24.13
CA THR A 30 45.15 45.47 -25.08
C THR A 30 46.48 44.97 -24.49
N ARG A 31 46.85 43.73 -24.86
CA ARG A 31 48.18 43.24 -25.31
C ARG A 31 47.97 41.75 -25.68
N CYS A 32 47.76 41.41 -26.96
CA CYS A 32 48.79 41.03 -27.93
C CYS A 32 49.91 40.16 -27.32
N ILE A 33 49.92 38.86 -27.65
CA ILE A 33 51.05 38.18 -28.31
C ILE A 33 50.48 36.96 -29.05
N SER A 34 50.58 37.02 -30.36
CA SER A 34 50.43 35.95 -31.33
C SER A 34 51.71 35.12 -31.37
N TYR A 35 51.64 33.79 -31.27
CA TYR A 35 52.67 32.93 -31.83
C TYR A 35 52.08 31.68 -32.50
N LEU A 36 52.15 31.78 -33.83
CA LEU A 36 52.23 30.77 -34.88
C LEU A 36 52.38 29.30 -34.47
N MET A 37 51.44 28.51 -34.99
CA MET A 37 51.62 27.10 -35.35
C MET A 37 52.92 26.87 -36.13
N LYS A 38 53.69 25.87 -35.71
CA LYS A 38 54.49 25.04 -36.61
C LYS A 38 54.17 23.58 -36.32
N ILE A 39 53.47 22.98 -37.26
CA ILE A 39 53.17 21.55 -37.35
C ILE A 39 54.47 20.84 -37.73
N VAL A 40 54.92 19.92 -36.89
CA VAL A 40 55.93 18.92 -37.26
C VAL A 40 55.22 17.58 -37.31
N VAL A 41 55.03 17.09 -38.53
CA VAL A 41 54.54 15.75 -38.84
C VAL A 41 55.69 14.78 -38.55
N LEU A 42 55.49 13.89 -37.57
CA LEU A 42 56.36 12.74 -37.35
C LEU A 42 55.50 11.50 -37.22
N SER A 43 55.65 10.65 -38.22
CA SER A 43 54.99 9.38 -38.45
C SER A 43 55.46 8.31 -37.46
N THR A 44 54.54 7.71 -36.72
CA THR A 44 54.68 6.39 -36.10
C THR A 44 53.34 5.65 -36.18
N PRO A 45 53.26 4.41 -36.68
CA PRO A 45 52.04 3.62 -36.59
C PRO A 45 51.98 3.05 -35.17
N LEU A 46 51.31 3.74 -34.25
CA LEU A 46 50.96 3.16 -32.95
C LEU A 46 49.60 2.47 -33.10
N VAL A 47 49.63 1.15 -33.17
CA VAL A 47 48.43 0.31 -33.02
C VAL A 47 47.96 0.46 -31.58
N PHE A 48 47.06 1.41 -31.34
CA PHE A 48 46.30 1.47 -30.08
C PHE A 48 45.21 0.40 -30.16
N MET A 49 45.51 -0.81 -29.68
CA MET A 49 44.46 -1.70 -29.18
C MET A 49 43.85 -1.00 -27.95
N GLN A 50 42.77 -0.26 -28.18
CA GLN A 50 41.89 0.16 -27.09
C GLN A 50 41.10 -1.08 -26.67
N SER A 51 41.61 -1.82 -25.70
CA SER A 51 40.76 -2.67 -24.87
C SER A 51 39.78 -1.75 -24.15
N LEU A 52 38.55 -1.72 -24.65
CA LEU A 52 37.44 -1.11 -23.92
C LEU A 52 37.36 -1.82 -22.56
N PRO A 53 37.44 -1.11 -21.42
CA PRO A 53 37.08 -1.72 -20.15
C PRO A 53 35.63 -2.14 -20.27
N SER A 54 35.36 -3.45 -20.18
CA SER A 54 34.02 -3.99 -20.08
C SER A 54 33.42 -3.56 -18.75
N TRP A 55 32.95 -2.31 -18.66
CA TRP A 55 32.09 -1.85 -17.59
C TRP A 55 30.67 -2.31 -17.89
N GLY A 56 30.50 -3.63 -17.82
CA GLY A 56 29.23 -4.29 -17.60
C GLY A 56 29.20 -4.83 -16.17
N GLN A 57 29.61 -4.03 -15.18
CA GLN A 57 29.18 -4.30 -13.82
C GLN A 57 27.73 -3.84 -13.76
N SER A 58 26.81 -4.78 -13.98
CA SER A 58 25.44 -4.65 -13.53
C SER A 58 25.51 -4.16 -12.09
N ALA A 59 24.93 -2.98 -11.81
CA ALA A 59 24.77 -2.53 -10.44
C ALA A 59 24.19 -3.70 -9.62
N PRO A 60 24.65 -3.95 -8.38
CA PRO A 60 24.06 -4.99 -7.55
C PRO A 60 22.55 -4.77 -7.53
N ALA A 61 21.81 -5.80 -7.92
CA ALA A 61 20.35 -5.75 -7.91
C ALA A 61 19.91 -5.29 -6.52
N ALA A 62 19.02 -4.30 -6.46
CA ALA A 62 18.49 -3.81 -5.20
C ALA A 62 17.92 -5.00 -4.39
N PRO A 63 18.14 -5.06 -3.07
CA PRO A 63 17.66 -6.17 -2.27
C PRO A 63 16.15 -6.34 -2.44
N GLU A 64 15.72 -7.57 -2.69
CA GLU A 64 14.31 -7.92 -2.78
C GLU A 64 13.75 -7.97 -1.35
N ILE A 65 12.87 -7.02 -1.05
CA ILE A 65 12.31 -6.88 0.29
C ILE A 65 10.82 -6.58 0.27
N GLY A 66 10.11 -7.23 1.18
CA GLY A 66 8.75 -6.86 1.55
C GLY A 66 7.84 -8.06 1.73
N PHE A 67 6.59 -7.92 1.29
CA PHE A 67 5.56 -8.94 1.53
C PHE A 67 5.41 -9.90 0.35
N GLU A 68 5.57 -11.19 0.65
CA GLU A 68 5.16 -12.31 -0.19
C GLU A 68 3.77 -12.77 0.29
N VAL A 69 2.78 -12.81 -0.60
CA VAL A 69 1.38 -13.10 -0.25
C VAL A 69 0.99 -14.51 -0.68
N GLU A 70 0.18 -15.19 0.14
CA GLU A 70 -0.25 -16.56 -0.12
C GLU A 70 -0.95 -16.66 -1.49
N GLY A 71 -0.45 -17.55 -2.34
CA GLY A 71 -0.99 -17.77 -3.68
C GLY A 71 -0.69 -16.67 -4.71
N GLN A 72 0.21 -15.72 -4.40
CA GLN A 72 0.57 -14.62 -5.30
C GLN A 72 2.07 -14.63 -5.60
N SER A 73 2.44 -14.46 -6.86
CA SER A 73 3.84 -14.51 -7.32
C SER A 73 4.58 -13.18 -7.24
N GLU A 74 3.85 -12.07 -7.15
CA GLU A 74 4.42 -10.73 -7.19
C GLU A 74 4.71 -10.22 -5.77
N LEU A 75 5.98 -9.90 -5.51
CA LEU A 75 6.39 -9.27 -4.26
C LEU A 75 5.76 -7.87 -4.15
N ASN A 76 5.30 -7.51 -2.96
CA ASN A 76 4.72 -6.18 -2.66
C ASN A 76 3.45 -5.83 -3.46
N GLN A 77 2.82 -6.81 -4.09
CA GLN A 77 1.48 -6.68 -4.67
C GLN A 77 0.54 -7.53 -3.82
N ILE A 78 -0.35 -6.87 -3.09
CA ILE A 78 -1.27 -7.53 -2.16
C ILE A 78 -2.67 -7.48 -2.75
N VAL A 79 -3.11 -8.61 -3.31
CA VAL A 79 -4.47 -8.78 -3.80
C VAL A 79 -5.32 -9.43 -2.71
N LEU A 80 -6.35 -8.74 -2.25
CA LEU A 80 -7.27 -9.24 -1.23
C LEU A 80 -8.48 -9.91 -1.89
N PRO A 81 -8.86 -11.12 -1.46
CA PRO A 81 -10.00 -11.83 -2.02
C PRO A 81 -11.31 -11.06 -1.77
N LEU A 82 -12.18 -11.05 -2.78
CA LEU A 82 -13.53 -10.48 -2.70
C LEU A 82 -14.55 -11.60 -2.63
N PHE A 83 -15.52 -11.44 -1.72
CA PHE A 83 -16.60 -12.41 -1.56
C PHE A 83 -17.97 -11.75 -1.67
N LYS A 84 -18.95 -12.54 -2.10
CA LYS A 84 -20.37 -12.16 -2.12
C LYS A 84 -21.21 -13.33 -1.61
N TYR A 85 -22.10 -13.06 -0.66
CA TYR A 85 -23.08 -14.05 -0.24
C TYR A 85 -24.21 -14.19 -1.28
N VAL A 86 -24.52 -15.43 -1.66
CA VAL A 86 -25.56 -15.79 -2.63
C VAL A 86 -26.47 -16.89 -2.05
N GLY A 87 -27.62 -17.17 -2.68
CA GLY A 87 -28.56 -18.18 -2.20
C GLY A 87 -29.81 -17.57 -1.57
N GLU A 88 -30.36 -18.21 -0.52
CA GLU A 88 -31.57 -17.76 0.17
C GLU A 88 -31.37 -16.45 0.93
N CYS A 89 -30.14 -16.19 1.36
CA CYS A 89 -29.75 -15.02 2.13
C CYS A 89 -28.61 -14.26 1.45
N PRO A 90 -28.86 -13.64 0.29
CA PRO A 90 -27.82 -12.94 -0.45
C PRO A 90 -27.43 -11.63 0.25
N SER A 91 -26.17 -11.21 0.10
CA SER A 91 -25.74 -9.86 0.50
C SER A 91 -25.82 -8.91 -0.68
N ALA A 92 -26.24 -7.66 -0.41
CA ALA A 92 -26.28 -6.60 -1.40
C ALA A 92 -24.87 -6.13 -1.82
N THR A 93 -23.87 -6.31 -0.96
CA THR A 93 -22.52 -5.80 -1.14
C THR A 93 -21.48 -6.91 -1.16
N THR A 94 -20.40 -6.69 -1.90
CA THR A 94 -19.20 -7.52 -1.76
C THR A 94 -18.43 -7.10 -0.52
N TYR A 95 -17.75 -8.05 0.11
CA TYR A 95 -16.84 -7.77 1.22
C TYR A 95 -15.43 -8.24 0.88
N ILE A 96 -14.45 -7.51 1.41
CA ILE A 96 -13.02 -7.80 1.25
C ILE A 96 -12.61 -8.68 2.42
N SER A 97 -12.00 -9.82 2.14
CA SER A 97 -11.47 -10.71 3.16
C SER A 97 -9.97 -10.52 3.34
N ASP A 98 -9.46 -10.98 4.47
CA ASP A 98 -8.05 -10.96 4.79
C ASP A 98 -7.26 -11.94 3.91
N THR A 99 -5.95 -11.70 3.78
CA THR A 99 -4.99 -12.64 3.20
C THR A 99 -3.83 -12.90 4.17
N LYS A 100 -3.07 -13.96 3.95
CA LYS A 100 -1.82 -14.22 4.67
C LYS A 100 -0.63 -13.74 3.86
N ALA A 101 0.36 -13.18 4.55
CA ALA A 101 1.61 -12.75 3.96
C ALA A 101 2.80 -13.07 4.87
N TRP A 102 3.97 -13.22 4.25
CA TRP A 102 5.26 -13.41 4.89
C TRP A 102 6.17 -12.25 4.52
N PHE A 103 6.96 -11.78 5.47
CA PHE A 103 8.04 -10.84 5.16
C PHE A 103 9.26 -11.61 4.65
N THR A 104 9.91 -11.08 3.62
CA THR A 104 11.17 -11.59 3.10
C THR A 104 12.14 -10.45 2.86
N SER A 105 13.44 -10.72 3.07
CA SER A 105 14.55 -9.83 2.74
C SER A 105 15.68 -10.68 2.14
N SER A 106 16.15 -10.31 0.95
CA SER A 106 17.27 -11.00 0.30
C SER A 106 18.64 -10.65 0.93
N SER A 107 18.76 -9.50 1.60
CA SER A 107 20.00 -9.08 2.27
C SER A 107 20.18 -9.76 3.62
N GLU A 108 19.07 -9.93 4.37
CA GLU A 108 19.08 -10.55 5.68
C GLU A 108 18.07 -11.71 5.74
N PRO A 109 18.50 -12.95 5.44
CA PRO A 109 17.62 -14.11 5.44
C PRO A 109 17.20 -14.54 6.86
N PRO A 110 16.18 -15.41 7.01
CA PRO A 110 15.80 -15.96 8.32
C PRO A 110 16.98 -16.64 9.03
N LYS A 111 17.08 -16.42 10.35
CA LYS A 111 18.13 -17.02 11.20
C LYS A 111 17.62 -17.17 12.62
N ASN A 112 17.98 -18.26 13.29
CA ASN A 112 17.52 -18.52 14.65
C ASN A 112 17.69 -17.32 15.60
N GLY A 113 16.65 -17.01 16.37
CA GLY A 113 16.58 -15.84 17.25
C GLY A 113 16.29 -14.51 16.54
N ARG A 114 16.04 -14.50 15.22
CA ARG A 114 15.60 -13.29 14.52
C ARG A 114 14.10 -13.06 14.65
N ARG A 115 13.75 -11.79 14.70
CA ARG A 115 12.37 -11.30 14.60
C ARG A 115 12.33 -10.14 13.62
N VAL A 116 11.19 -9.95 12.95
CA VAL A 116 10.95 -8.79 12.11
C VAL A 116 9.77 -8.00 12.66
N ILE A 117 9.98 -6.70 12.83
CA ILE A 117 8.94 -5.75 13.20
C ILE A 117 8.66 -4.89 11.97
N ILE A 118 7.40 -4.78 11.57
CA ILE A 118 6.98 -3.98 10.41
C ILE A 118 5.89 -3.03 10.86
N ARG A 119 6.01 -1.75 10.51
CA ARG A 119 5.07 -0.68 10.86
C ARG A 119 4.53 -0.04 9.58
N ASN A 120 3.22 0.17 9.51
CA ASN A 120 2.59 0.90 8.42
C ASN A 120 2.57 2.39 8.73
N ILE A 121 3.49 3.12 8.11
CA ILE A 121 3.69 4.56 8.30
C ILE A 121 2.95 5.40 7.26
N SER A 122 2.11 4.77 6.43
CA SER A 122 1.38 5.44 5.36
C SER A 122 0.56 6.62 5.86
N ARG A 123 0.52 7.69 5.06
CA ARG A 123 -0.42 8.81 5.30
C ARG A 123 -1.87 8.30 5.35
N GLY A 124 -2.62 8.76 6.36
CA GLY A 124 -4.00 8.35 6.62
C GLY A 124 -4.14 7.21 7.62
N MET A 125 -3.02 6.60 8.05
CA MET A 125 -2.99 5.76 9.24
C MET A 125 -3.13 6.59 10.51
N SER A 126 -3.67 5.99 11.57
CA SER A 126 -3.75 6.62 12.89
C SER A 126 -2.34 7.02 13.38
N PRO A 127 -2.07 8.32 13.63
CA PRO A 127 -0.73 8.78 13.99
C PRO A 127 -0.31 8.34 15.39
N ASP A 128 -1.27 8.13 16.29
CA ASP A 128 -0.99 7.76 17.69
C ASP A 128 -0.59 6.30 17.85
N ASN A 129 -0.99 5.44 16.90
CA ASN A 129 -0.73 4.02 16.94
C ASN A 129 -0.72 3.44 15.52
N PHE A 130 0.43 3.57 14.86
CA PHE A 130 0.64 2.97 13.56
C PHE A 130 0.42 1.46 13.64
N PRO A 131 -0.37 0.87 12.73
CA PRO A 131 -0.48 -0.57 12.66
C PRO A 131 0.88 -1.21 12.51
N TYR A 132 1.17 -2.21 13.34
CA TYR A 132 2.43 -2.94 13.28
C TYR A 132 2.22 -4.44 13.41
N THR A 133 3.23 -5.19 13.00
CA THR A 133 3.34 -6.63 13.24
C THR A 133 4.75 -6.93 13.75
N ASP A 134 4.85 -7.91 14.64
CA ASP A 134 6.10 -8.46 15.17
C ASP A 134 6.05 -9.97 14.97
N ARG A 135 6.90 -10.50 14.10
CA ARG A 135 6.87 -11.89 13.66
C ARG A 135 8.21 -12.56 13.88
N ASP A 136 8.14 -13.84 14.24
CA ASP A 136 9.31 -14.69 14.24
C ASP A 136 9.95 -14.70 12.84
N TYR A 137 11.26 -14.58 12.76
CA TYR A 137 12.02 -14.59 11.51
C TYR A 137 13.18 -15.61 11.61
N SER A 138 12.94 -16.68 12.37
CA SER A 138 13.96 -17.66 12.72
C SER A 138 14.22 -18.75 11.68
N LYS A 139 13.22 -19.06 10.84
CA LYS A 139 13.20 -20.27 10.01
C LYS A 139 12.42 -20.09 8.71
N GLY A 140 12.63 -21.01 7.77
CA GLY A 140 11.93 -21.02 6.48
C GLY A 140 12.51 -20.00 5.50
N ARG A 141 11.68 -19.58 4.54
CA ARG A 141 12.04 -18.59 3.50
C ARG A 141 11.72 -17.15 3.91
N GLY A 142 10.84 -16.96 4.89
CA GLY A 142 10.38 -15.66 5.35
C GLY A 142 9.94 -15.71 6.81
N SER A 143 9.29 -14.65 7.28
CA SER A 143 8.79 -14.55 8.66
C SER A 143 7.68 -15.55 8.96
N GLU A 144 7.27 -15.68 10.21
CA GLU A 144 5.94 -16.17 10.55
C GLU A 144 4.89 -15.36 9.77
N SER A 145 3.85 -16.04 9.28
CA SER A 145 2.80 -15.40 8.51
C SER A 145 2.07 -14.36 9.36
N THR A 146 1.72 -13.24 8.73
CA THR A 146 0.79 -12.26 9.28
C THR A 146 -0.47 -12.20 8.43
N LYS A 147 -1.60 -11.91 9.07
CA LYS A 147 -2.87 -11.69 8.39
C LYS A 147 -2.96 -10.21 8.01
N ILE A 148 -3.25 -9.91 6.75
CA ILE A 148 -3.38 -8.54 6.24
C ILE A 148 -4.85 -8.21 6.03
N SER A 149 -5.29 -7.06 6.57
CA SER A 149 -6.68 -6.59 6.53
C SER A 149 -6.75 -5.12 6.12
N ILE A 150 -7.86 -4.71 5.49
CA ILE A 150 -8.09 -3.29 5.15
C ILE A 150 -8.57 -2.52 6.38
N GLY A 151 -7.95 -1.38 6.63
CA GLY A 151 -8.38 -0.43 7.65
C GLY A 151 -7.43 0.76 7.79
N THR A 152 -7.63 1.55 8.84
CA THR A 152 -6.81 2.73 9.15
C THR A 152 -6.30 2.75 10.59
N ARG A 153 -6.72 1.78 11.41
CA ARG A 153 -6.37 1.65 12.83
C ARG A 153 -5.97 0.23 13.12
N HIS A 154 -5.01 0.05 14.01
CA HIS A 154 -4.63 -1.27 14.49
C HIS A 154 -5.84 -2.02 15.08
N SER A 155 -6.02 -3.28 14.70
CA SER A 155 -7.17 -4.09 15.11
C SER A 155 -6.76 -5.55 15.35
N GLY A 156 -6.69 -5.93 16.62
CA GLY A 156 -6.45 -7.32 17.04
C GLY A 156 -5.13 -7.87 16.48
N SER A 157 -5.20 -9.03 15.84
CA SER A 157 -4.05 -9.78 15.35
C SER A 157 -3.68 -9.49 13.89
N ALA A 158 -4.49 -8.71 13.17
CA ALA A 158 -4.28 -8.42 11.77
C ALA A 158 -3.38 -7.19 11.59
N PHE A 159 -2.46 -7.28 10.63
CA PHE A 159 -1.70 -6.15 10.14
C PHE A 159 -2.58 -5.32 9.20
N VAL A 160 -2.79 -4.05 9.58
CA VAL A 160 -3.76 -3.20 8.90
C VAL A 160 -3.08 -2.37 7.82
N VAL A 161 -3.67 -2.39 6.63
CA VAL A 161 -3.22 -1.67 5.44
C VAL A 161 -4.36 -0.87 4.82
N LYS A 162 -4.04 0.19 4.07
CA LYS A 162 -5.03 0.91 3.27
C LYS A 162 -5.06 0.35 1.85
N ARG A 163 -6.10 0.70 1.09
CA ARG A 163 -6.09 0.47 -0.35
C ARG A 163 -5.00 1.30 -1.02
N ASP A 164 -4.56 0.82 -2.17
CA ASP A 164 -3.53 1.39 -3.02
C ASP A 164 -2.15 1.35 -2.36
N ALA A 165 -1.33 2.39 -2.57
CA ALA A 165 0.05 2.43 -2.08
C ALA A 165 0.12 2.51 -0.54
N ASN A 166 0.97 1.68 0.05
CA ASN A 166 1.33 1.71 1.46
C ASN A 166 2.85 1.84 1.60
N GLU A 167 3.28 2.57 2.62
CA GLU A 167 4.67 2.74 3.01
C GLU A 167 4.90 2.05 4.36
N PHE A 168 5.95 1.25 4.42
CA PHE A 168 6.31 0.48 5.61
C PHE A 168 7.72 0.76 6.04
N GLU A 169 7.89 0.81 7.36
CA GLU A 169 9.19 0.69 8.01
C GLU A 169 9.34 -0.72 8.55
N TYR A 170 10.53 -1.28 8.43
CA TYR A 170 10.83 -2.57 9.01
C TYR A 170 12.14 -2.54 9.81
N GLU A 171 12.21 -3.41 10.81
CA GLU A 171 13.39 -3.66 11.62
C GLU A 171 13.55 -5.18 11.77
N ILE A 172 14.68 -5.71 11.30
CA ILE A 172 15.09 -7.08 11.58
C ILE A 172 15.96 -7.02 12.84
N ARG A 173 15.56 -7.78 13.86
CA ARG A 173 16.27 -7.87 15.13
C ARG A 173 16.85 -9.26 15.28
N GLN A 174 18.08 -9.34 15.76
CA GLN A 174 18.70 -10.56 16.27
C GLN A 174 18.75 -10.43 17.80
N ASP A 175 17.98 -11.26 18.48
CA ASP A 175 17.77 -11.16 19.91
C ASP A 175 17.26 -9.74 20.27
N ASN A 176 18.07 -8.92 20.95
CA ASN A 176 17.71 -7.55 21.29
C ASN A 176 18.36 -6.47 20.40
N SER A 177 19.22 -6.85 19.47
CA SER A 177 19.95 -5.93 18.59
C SER A 177 19.27 -5.77 17.23
N VAL A 178 19.26 -4.55 16.67
CA VAL A 178 18.79 -4.32 15.29
C VAL A 178 19.92 -4.65 14.34
N VAL A 179 19.71 -5.60 13.43
CA VAL A 179 20.70 -6.01 12.42
C VAL A 179 20.46 -5.33 11.08
N GLU A 180 19.20 -5.04 10.73
CA GLU A 180 18.85 -4.28 9.54
C GLU A 180 17.59 -3.45 9.82
N ARG A 181 17.53 -2.28 9.20
CA ARG A 181 16.33 -1.45 9.15
C ARG A 181 16.20 -0.84 7.76
N GLY A 182 14.98 -0.58 7.34
CA GLY A 182 14.73 0.09 6.09
C GLY A 182 13.27 0.38 5.87
N GLN A 183 12.96 0.73 4.63
CA GLN A 183 11.61 1.00 4.18
C GLN A 183 11.33 0.26 2.89
N PHE A 184 10.08 -0.15 2.71
CA PHE A 184 9.57 -0.67 1.46
C PHE A 184 8.12 -0.24 1.27
N SER A 185 7.63 -0.33 0.04
CA SER A 185 6.25 0.00 -0.29
C SER A 185 5.53 -1.22 -0.84
N SER A 186 4.23 -1.32 -0.60
CA SER A 186 3.37 -2.29 -1.27
C SER A 186 2.14 -1.63 -1.85
N PHE A 187 1.56 -2.25 -2.87
CA PHE A 187 0.30 -1.85 -3.45
C PHE A 187 -0.78 -2.86 -3.08
N VAL A 188 -1.88 -2.38 -2.50
CA VAL A 188 -2.97 -3.22 -2.00
C VAL A 188 -4.23 -2.97 -2.82
N ARG A 189 -4.83 -4.03 -3.35
CA ARG A 189 -6.10 -3.93 -4.09
C ARG A 189 -7.02 -5.11 -3.79
N GLY A 190 -8.31 -4.93 -4.05
CA GLY A 190 -9.23 -6.05 -4.12
C GLY A 190 -9.00 -6.89 -5.39
N SER A 191 -9.27 -8.18 -5.30
CA SER A 191 -9.33 -9.08 -6.45
C SER A 191 -10.32 -8.54 -7.50
N SER A 192 -10.01 -8.73 -8.79
CA SER A 192 -10.97 -8.47 -9.88
C SER A 192 -12.06 -9.53 -9.97
N THR A 193 -11.80 -10.71 -9.39
CA THR A 193 -12.73 -11.83 -9.35
C THR A 193 -13.40 -11.88 -7.98
N VAL A 194 -14.71 -12.07 -7.98
CA VAL A 194 -15.53 -12.23 -6.77
C VAL A 194 -15.87 -13.71 -6.61
N SER A 195 -15.54 -14.28 -5.46
CA SER A 195 -15.93 -15.63 -5.08
C SER A 195 -17.31 -15.60 -4.41
N GLU A 196 -18.19 -16.49 -4.83
CA GLU A 196 -19.53 -16.60 -4.25
C GLU A 196 -19.53 -17.57 -3.08
N ILE A 197 -20.15 -17.17 -1.98
CA ILE A 197 -20.35 -18.04 -0.81
C ILE A 197 -21.85 -18.29 -0.66
N PRO A 198 -22.33 -19.54 -0.79
CA PRO A 198 -23.72 -19.88 -0.51
C PRO A 198 -24.06 -19.56 0.94
N ARG A 199 -25.22 -18.92 1.15
CA ARG A 199 -25.76 -18.58 2.47
C ARG A 199 -27.24 -18.92 2.52
N GLU A 200 -27.54 -19.85 3.40
CA GLU A 200 -28.88 -20.41 3.62
C GLU A 200 -29.51 -19.82 4.88
N GLN A 201 -30.83 -19.92 4.98
CA GLN A 201 -31.54 -19.59 6.21
C GLN A 201 -31.23 -20.64 7.29
N VAL A 202 -31.09 -20.18 8.53
CA VAL A 202 -30.91 -21.04 9.69
C VAL A 202 -32.18 -21.04 10.53
N GLU A 203 -32.52 -22.19 11.09
CA GLU A 203 -33.62 -22.28 12.06
C GLU A 203 -33.19 -21.66 13.38
N VAL A 204 -33.93 -20.64 13.81
CA VAL A 204 -33.73 -19.98 15.09
C VAL A 204 -34.96 -20.11 15.95
N ASP A 205 -34.75 -20.32 17.24
CA ASP A 205 -35.81 -20.27 18.25
C ASP A 205 -36.19 -18.81 18.47
N LYS A 206 -37.41 -18.46 18.11
CA LYS A 206 -38.02 -17.20 18.53
C LYS A 206 -39.15 -17.48 19.47
N GLY A 207 -39.13 -16.76 20.58
CA GLY A 207 -40.26 -16.75 21.50
C GLY A 207 -40.90 -15.39 21.59
N TYR A 208 -42.20 -15.38 21.88
CA TYR A 208 -42.93 -14.18 22.24
C TYR A 208 -43.82 -14.45 23.45
N CYS A 209 -44.09 -13.40 24.21
CA CYS A 209 -45.01 -13.48 25.33
C CYS A 209 -46.45 -13.35 24.84
N ALA A 210 -47.19 -14.45 24.82
CA ALA A 210 -48.59 -14.47 24.40
C ALA A 210 -49.50 -13.79 25.44
N GLU A 211 -49.14 -13.85 26.72
CA GLU A 211 -49.92 -13.22 27.80
C GLU A 211 -49.02 -12.45 28.76
N LYS A 212 -49.25 -11.13 28.86
CA LYS A 212 -48.60 -10.28 29.85
C LYS A 212 -49.35 -10.34 31.17
N GLY A 213 -48.66 -10.72 32.24
CA GLY A 213 -49.14 -10.59 33.61
C GLY A 213 -48.89 -9.18 34.16
N SER A 214 -49.83 -8.68 34.96
CA SER A 214 -49.62 -7.54 35.83
C SER A 214 -48.74 -7.95 37.02
N GLY A 215 -47.47 -7.56 37.02
CA GLY A 215 -46.61 -7.74 38.19
C GLY A 215 -46.91 -6.67 39.24
N PHE A 216 -46.94 -7.07 40.51
CA PHE A 216 -46.95 -6.14 41.63
C PHE A 216 -45.60 -5.41 41.66
N LEU A 217 -45.62 -4.07 41.67
CA LEU A 217 -44.49 -3.13 41.46
C LEU A 217 -44.15 -2.73 40.00
N GLY A 218 -45.08 -2.89 39.05
CA GLY A 218 -44.96 -2.26 37.72
C GLY A 218 -44.01 -2.96 36.74
N PHE A 219 -43.43 -4.10 37.13
CA PHE A 219 -42.73 -4.99 36.22
C PHE A 219 -43.74 -5.92 35.53
N LEU A 220 -43.91 -5.80 34.21
CA LEU A 220 -44.72 -6.72 33.43
C LEU A 220 -44.04 -8.10 33.41
N SER A 221 -44.64 -9.11 34.03
CA SER A 221 -44.15 -10.50 34.00
C SER A 221 -44.76 -11.23 32.81
N CYS A 222 -43.98 -12.02 32.07
CA CYS A 222 -44.56 -12.90 31.05
C CYS A 222 -45.24 -14.09 31.72
N LYS A 223 -46.54 -14.31 31.47
CA LYS A 223 -47.28 -15.46 32.02
C LYS A 223 -47.23 -16.68 31.10
N ASN A 224 -47.24 -16.45 29.80
CA ASN A 224 -47.24 -17.52 28.81
C ASN A 224 -46.22 -17.18 27.71
N TRP A 225 -45.11 -17.92 27.71
CA TRP A 225 -44.06 -17.81 26.71
C TRP A 225 -44.28 -18.90 25.66
N VAL A 226 -44.39 -18.49 24.40
CA VAL A 226 -44.53 -19.40 23.26
C VAL A 226 -43.24 -19.38 22.48
N GLU A 227 -42.66 -20.54 22.24
CA GLU A 227 -41.48 -20.72 21.39
C GLU A 227 -41.86 -21.35 20.06
N ASN A 228 -41.27 -20.83 18.98
CA ASN A 228 -41.49 -21.29 17.63
C ASN A 228 -40.19 -21.21 16.82
N LYS A 229 -39.94 -22.26 16.03
CA LYS A 229 -38.84 -22.32 15.07
C LYS A 229 -39.19 -21.47 13.85
N VAL A 230 -38.34 -20.50 13.52
CA VAL A 230 -38.46 -19.69 12.31
C VAL A 230 -37.16 -19.76 11.52
N LYS A 231 -37.26 -19.72 10.19
CA LYS A 231 -36.09 -19.67 9.31
C LYS A 231 -35.69 -18.22 9.09
N GLU A 232 -34.45 -17.87 9.41
CA GLU A 232 -33.95 -16.51 9.26
C GLU A 232 -32.55 -16.49 8.66
N CYS A 233 -32.25 -15.41 7.96
CA CYS A 233 -30.90 -15.17 7.51
C CYS A 233 -29.99 -14.92 8.72
N PRO A 234 -28.80 -15.54 8.77
CA PRO A 234 -27.79 -15.19 9.77
C PRO A 234 -27.54 -13.67 9.74
N LYS A 235 -27.15 -13.08 10.86
CA LYS A 235 -26.70 -11.67 10.86
C LYS A 235 -25.32 -11.57 10.20
N ASP A 236 -25.09 -10.46 9.50
CA ASP A 236 -23.80 -10.09 8.91
C ASP A 236 -22.73 -9.79 9.96
#